data_AF-A0A131YUW7-F1
#
_entry.id   AF-A0A131YUW7-F1
#
_cell.length_a   1.000
_cell.length_b   1.000
_cell.length_c   1.000
_cell.angle_alpha   90.00
_cell.angle_beta   90.00
_cell.angle_gamma   90.00
#
_symmetry.space_group_name_H-M   'P 1'
#
loop_
_entity.id
_entity.type
_entity.pdbx_description
1 polymer ?
#
loop_
_entity_poly.entity_id
_entity_poly.type
_entity_poly.pdbx_seq_one_letter_code
_entity_poly.pdbx_strand_id
1 'polypeptide(L)'
;MFIKPFKIKSNVRLRNTDRKRLRSQLESQYRHLSASQLDELCPVGRGGELFQLRLLCHGGESVVAYSLDSEPLFFEQDGGRLVPSLYTLWRLPSLLPYVCTWKPVVERLAGGADFMAPGLAGYSERLSEARLGDAVAVRVAGAGRAAVAVGHLLQRPKALVAEQRAGKAVAIAHVLGDQLWAHGGKRPLPQIDGDSCGEEEDEENQQPESQETDSQAVVPEDNSSAVDEEQCTPAEKPATAEVQPEPLEDAKEEEQVEETTDTMDALLESCVLSALRSKLPVPLLASSLYSGHVLPRCPPGRQLDIRRTSYKKLSTYLAHLQSEGLLALKETSPGVQSIVSVRREHPRLRGFAQMELPPAEPPKGDGYRFPTIRELRSITAAVLPLFPGRSKGHTLGLDEVRAVIRSYVKENELQDPDDKSLVKMDPRLSDAAACSSEKLSWEELFSRVMSRMQPAHEVTPADGGRPTVHRGALPPISFTVAQRTGNKKVTLVEGLESYGIDVANLAHEVQVGVAASVSVTPLANGKQQVLVQGNQVAFMERLLTGSTYGVPRKYLKGLEHAAAKKKGGARK
;
A
#
# COMPACT_ATOMS: atom_id res chain seq x y z
N MET A 1 -20.74 11.70 4.62
CA MET A 1 -20.17 13.07 4.39
C MET A 1 -18.87 13.04 3.57
N PHE A 2 -17.87 12.22 3.92
CA PHE A 2 -16.51 12.29 3.35
C PHE A 2 -16.19 11.27 2.24
N ILE A 3 -17.18 10.82 1.47
CA ILE A 3 -16.97 9.78 0.45
C ILE A 3 -16.26 10.33 -0.78
N LYS A 4 -16.63 11.55 -1.17
CA LYS A 4 -16.00 12.29 -2.27
C LYS A 4 -14.78 13.04 -1.75
N PRO A 5 -13.75 13.27 -2.60
CA PRO A 5 -12.57 14.03 -2.21
C PRO A 5 -12.95 15.44 -1.76
N PHE A 6 -12.51 15.83 -0.56
CA PHE A 6 -12.69 17.18 -0.02
C PHE A 6 -11.43 18.02 -0.22
N LYS A 7 -11.59 19.35 -0.26
CA LYS A 7 -10.46 20.30 -0.36
C LYS A 7 -10.19 20.92 1.01
N ILE A 8 -8.93 21.05 1.38
CA ILE A 8 -8.52 21.73 2.62
C ILE A 8 -8.42 23.23 2.32
N LYS A 9 -9.29 24.05 2.95
CA LYS A 9 -9.29 25.52 2.80
C LYS A 9 -8.24 26.19 3.69
N SER A 10 -8.08 25.71 4.92
CA SER A 10 -7.11 26.23 5.86
C SER A 10 -6.63 25.14 6.81
N ASN A 11 -5.35 25.17 7.14
CA ASN A 11 -4.74 24.35 8.18
C ASN A 11 -4.10 25.28 9.22
N VAL A 12 -4.62 25.28 10.45
CA VAL A 12 -4.18 26.17 11.52
C VAL A 12 -3.77 25.35 12.73
N ARG A 13 -2.56 25.54 13.24
CA ARG A 13 -2.12 24.95 14.50
C ARG A 13 -2.88 25.57 15.68
N LEU A 14 -3.54 24.76 16.50
CA LEU A 14 -4.27 25.26 17.67
C LEU A 14 -3.31 25.78 18.75
N ARG A 15 -3.62 26.99 19.25
CA ARG A 15 -2.98 27.58 20.42
C ARG A 15 -3.49 26.94 21.71
N ASN A 16 -2.74 27.07 22.80
CA ASN A 16 -3.11 26.49 24.10
C ASN A 16 -4.47 26.98 24.64
N THR A 17 -4.90 28.20 24.29
CA THR A 17 -6.23 28.73 24.63
C THR A 17 -7.34 27.95 23.94
N ASP A 18 -7.17 27.65 22.65
CA ASP A 18 -8.16 26.97 21.82
C ASP A 18 -8.22 25.48 22.17
N ARG A 19 -7.07 24.88 22.53
CA ARG A 19 -7.00 23.52 23.10
C ARG A 19 -7.84 23.40 24.38
N LYS A 20 -7.73 24.38 25.28
CA LYS A 20 -8.56 24.41 26.51
C LYS A 20 -10.04 24.56 26.19
N ARG A 21 -10.40 25.39 25.20
CA ARG A 21 -11.79 25.54 24.75
C ARG A 21 -12.36 24.24 24.18
N LEU A 22 -11.60 23.54 23.33
CA LEU A 22 -11.99 22.25 22.77
C LEU A 22 -12.16 21.20 23.87
N ARG A 23 -11.27 21.18 24.86
CA ARG A 23 -11.38 20.30 26.03
C ARG A 23 -12.66 20.55 26.82
N SER A 24 -12.97 21.81 27.15
CA SER A 24 -14.21 22.16 27.84
C SER A 24 -15.47 21.79 27.04
N GLN A 25 -15.42 21.89 25.71
CA GLN A 25 -16.50 21.42 24.85
C GLN A 25 -16.68 19.89 24.93
N LEU A 26 -15.58 19.12 24.87
CA LEU A 26 -15.62 17.66 25.01
C LEU A 26 -16.12 17.23 26.40
N GLU A 27 -15.68 17.88 27.47
CA GLU A 27 -16.16 17.63 28.84
C GLU A 27 -17.67 17.91 28.97
N SER A 28 -18.17 18.96 28.31
CA SER A 28 -19.60 19.29 28.33
C SER A 28 -20.47 18.29 27.57
N GLN A 29 -19.97 17.76 26.43
CA GLN A 29 -20.71 16.87 25.55
C GLN A 29 -20.61 15.40 25.98
N TYR A 30 -19.45 14.97 26.48
CA TYR A 30 -19.16 13.59 26.88
C TYR A 30 -18.83 13.53 28.38
N ARG A 31 -19.85 13.63 29.23
CA ARG A 31 -19.71 13.68 30.70
C ARG A 31 -19.10 12.43 31.33
N HIS A 32 -19.01 11.33 30.59
CA HIS A 32 -18.42 10.05 31.01
C HIS A 32 -16.93 9.91 30.70
N LEU A 33 -16.31 10.92 30.07
CA LEU A 33 -14.87 10.93 29.82
C LEU A 33 -14.09 11.20 31.12
N SER A 34 -13.09 10.35 31.39
CA SER A 34 -12.13 10.60 32.47
C SER A 34 -11.08 11.64 32.08
N ALA A 35 -10.53 12.35 33.06
CA ALA A 35 -9.49 13.37 32.83
C ALA A 35 -8.24 12.79 32.12
N SER A 36 -7.90 11.53 32.39
CA SER A 36 -6.81 10.81 31.73
C SER A 36 -7.08 10.53 30.24
N GLN A 37 -8.32 10.20 29.88
CA GLN A 37 -8.71 10.00 28.48
C GLN A 37 -8.74 11.32 27.70
N LEU A 38 -9.10 12.42 28.36
CA LEU A 38 -9.04 13.75 27.78
C LEU A 38 -7.60 14.23 27.57
N ASP A 39 -6.68 13.88 28.47
CA ASP A 39 -5.24 14.16 28.30
C ASP A 39 -4.64 13.34 27.16
N GLU A 40 -5.09 12.10 26.95
CA GLU A 40 -4.68 11.26 25.83
C GLU A 40 -5.19 11.77 24.47
N LEU A 41 -6.44 12.25 24.42
CA LEU A 41 -7.05 12.78 23.21
C LEU A 41 -6.64 14.22 22.89
N CYS A 42 -6.43 15.05 23.92
CA CYS A 42 -6.11 16.47 23.80
C CYS A 42 -5.02 16.85 24.82
N PRO A 43 -3.76 16.46 24.59
CA PRO A 43 -2.65 16.84 25.45
C PRO A 43 -2.49 18.37 25.51
N VAL A 44 -2.70 18.93 26.70
CA VAL A 44 -2.50 20.35 27.00
C VAL A 44 -1.04 20.56 27.40
N GLY A 45 -0.11 20.33 26.47
CA GLY A 45 1.32 20.47 26.74
C GLY A 45 2.23 19.78 25.73
N ARG A 46 3.20 19.02 26.25
CA ARG A 46 4.35 18.43 25.56
C ARG A 46 4.03 17.12 24.81
N GLY A 47 2.84 17.03 24.22
CA GLY A 47 2.39 15.90 23.43
C GLY A 47 1.61 16.41 22.23
N GLY A 48 2.10 16.13 21.03
CA GLY A 48 1.42 16.31 19.74
C GLY A 48 1.05 17.73 19.28
N GLU A 49 1.22 17.95 17.98
CA GLU A 49 0.76 19.14 17.30
C GLU A 49 -0.71 18.95 16.89
N LEU A 50 -1.61 19.68 17.55
CA LEU A 50 -3.04 19.69 17.23
C LEU A 50 -3.33 20.74 16.15
N PHE A 51 -3.93 20.31 15.05
CA PHE A 51 -4.28 21.13 13.90
C PHE A 51 -5.80 21.22 13.74
N GLN A 52 -6.26 22.39 13.32
CA GLN A 52 -7.62 22.68 12.92
C GLN A 52 -7.65 22.79 11.39
N LEU A 53 -8.31 21.83 10.76
CA LEU A 53 -8.49 21.74 9.32
C LEU A 53 -9.90 22.23 8.96
N ARG A 54 -10.01 23.29 8.18
CA ARG A 54 -11.29 23.66 7.54
C ARG A 54 -11.40 22.94 6.21
N LEU A 55 -12.29 21.98 6.14
CA LEU A 55 -12.55 21.14 4.98
C LEU A 55 -13.75 21.68 4.22
N LEU A 56 -13.64 21.77 2.90
CA LEU A 56 -14.76 22.01 2.01
C LEU A 56 -15.16 20.69 1.37
N CYS A 57 -16.34 20.20 1.74
CA CYS A 57 -16.93 19.02 1.13
C CYS A 57 -17.43 19.34 -0.28
N HIS A 58 -17.56 18.32 -1.13
CA HIS A 58 -18.05 18.48 -2.49
C HIS A 58 -19.48 19.04 -2.57
N GLY A 59 -20.29 18.86 -1.52
CA GLY A 59 -21.63 19.46 -1.40
C GLY A 59 -21.64 20.94 -1.02
N GLY A 60 -20.49 21.61 -0.89
CA GLY A 60 -20.38 23.01 -0.48
C GLY A 60 -20.34 23.23 1.04
N GLU A 61 -20.61 22.19 1.83
CA GLU A 61 -20.55 22.22 3.30
C GLU A 61 -19.11 22.42 3.79
N SER A 62 -18.94 23.35 4.72
CA SER A 62 -17.64 23.63 5.37
C SER A 62 -17.59 22.96 6.73
N VAL A 63 -16.68 22.01 6.89
CA VAL A 63 -16.54 21.18 8.09
C VAL A 63 -15.22 21.49 8.77
N VAL A 64 -15.21 21.56 10.10
CA VAL A 64 -13.96 21.75 10.86
C VAL A 64 -13.53 20.40 11.42
N ALA A 65 -12.38 19.89 11.00
CA ALA A 65 -11.77 18.69 11.57
C ALA A 65 -10.58 19.06 12.46
N TYR A 66 -10.45 18.39 13.60
CA TYR A 66 -9.34 18.51 14.52
C TYR A 66 -8.45 17.27 14.37
N SER A 67 -7.19 17.46 14.03
CA SER A 67 -6.22 16.38 13.87
C SER A 67 -5.06 16.50 14.85
N LEU A 68 -4.56 15.37 15.34
CA LEU A 68 -3.38 15.26 16.19
C LEU A 68 -2.32 14.48 15.41
N ASP A 69 -1.15 15.08 15.18
CA ASP A 69 -0.02 14.42 14.49
C ASP A 69 -0.43 13.72 13.17
N SER A 70 -1.25 14.42 12.38
CA SER A 70 -1.84 13.96 11.11
C SER A 70 -2.96 12.90 11.20
N GLU A 71 -3.45 12.56 12.39
CA GLU A 71 -4.66 11.72 12.55
C GLU A 71 -5.88 12.55 12.93
N PRO A 72 -7.00 12.48 12.15
CA PRO A 72 -8.21 13.19 12.52
C PRO A 72 -8.82 12.55 13.78
N LEU A 73 -9.10 13.37 14.80
CA LEU A 73 -9.70 12.93 16.06
C LEU A 73 -11.19 13.26 16.15
N PHE A 74 -11.55 14.50 15.82
CA PHE A 74 -12.93 14.99 15.90
C PHE A 74 -13.25 15.82 14.67
N PHE A 75 -14.50 15.87 14.28
CA PHE A 75 -14.99 16.83 13.30
C PHE A 75 -16.29 17.47 13.79
N GLU A 76 -16.43 18.76 13.49
CA GLU A 76 -17.58 19.57 13.85
C GLU A 76 -18.55 19.60 12.68
N GLN A 77 -19.79 19.15 12.93
CA GLN A 77 -20.87 19.17 11.95
C GLN A 77 -21.86 20.31 12.28
N ASP A 78 -22.70 20.67 11.31
CA ASP A 78 -23.72 21.72 11.41
C ASP A 78 -24.47 21.66 12.75
N GLY A 79 -24.37 22.75 13.52
CA GLY A 79 -24.89 22.84 14.89
C GLY A 79 -23.83 22.80 16.01
N GLY A 80 -22.53 22.78 15.66
CA GLY A 80 -21.43 22.92 16.63
C GLY A 80 -21.20 21.69 17.52
N ARG A 81 -21.68 20.53 17.08
CA ARG A 81 -21.49 19.25 17.78
C ARG A 81 -20.20 18.58 17.31
N LEU A 82 -19.38 18.13 18.26
CA LEU A 82 -18.13 17.44 17.97
C LEU A 82 -18.38 15.94 17.85
N VAL A 83 -18.20 15.41 16.64
CA VAL A 83 -18.33 13.97 16.36
C VAL A 83 -16.94 13.35 16.34
N PRO A 84 -16.69 12.25 17.07
CA PRO A 84 -15.41 11.56 17.01
C PRO A 84 -15.20 10.87 15.67
N SER A 85 -13.97 10.85 15.21
CA SER A 85 -13.53 10.04 14.07
C SER A 85 -13.47 8.56 14.44
N LEU A 86 -13.32 7.70 13.44
CA LEU A 86 -13.10 6.27 13.66
C LEU A 86 -11.81 6.01 14.45
N TYR A 87 -10.75 6.79 14.21
CA TYR A 87 -9.49 6.66 14.95
C TYR A 87 -9.68 6.92 16.45
N THR A 88 -10.49 7.92 16.82
CA THR A 88 -10.83 8.19 18.23
C THR A 88 -11.63 7.05 18.83
N LEU A 89 -12.60 6.50 18.10
CA LEU A 89 -13.40 5.37 18.57
C LEU A 89 -12.61 4.06 18.68
N TRP A 90 -11.54 3.90 17.91
CA TRP A 90 -10.64 2.75 18.06
C TRP A 90 -9.76 2.84 19.30
N ARG A 91 -9.36 4.05 19.70
CA ARG A 91 -8.68 4.28 20.98
C ARG A 91 -9.64 4.12 22.15
N LEU A 92 -10.87 4.66 22.02
CA LEU A 92 -11.89 4.63 23.07
C LEU A 92 -13.24 4.08 22.53
N PRO A 93 -13.40 2.75 22.46
CA PRO A 93 -14.63 2.14 21.94
C PRO A 93 -15.88 2.44 22.77
N SER A 94 -15.72 2.79 24.05
CA SER A 94 -16.82 3.09 24.98
C SER A 94 -17.29 4.54 24.94
N LEU A 95 -16.77 5.36 24.02
CA LEU A 95 -17.09 6.79 23.93
C LEU A 95 -18.54 7.04 23.48
N LEU A 96 -19.04 6.27 22.52
CA LEU A 96 -20.39 6.42 21.97
C LEU A 96 -21.24 5.16 22.20
N PRO A 97 -22.58 5.30 22.29
CA PRO A 97 -23.48 4.16 22.13
C PRO A 97 -23.26 3.52 20.75
N TYR A 98 -23.48 2.21 20.65
CA TYR A 98 -23.23 1.48 19.41
C TYR A 98 -24.41 0.63 18.94
N VAL A 99 -24.46 0.42 17.63
CA VAL A 99 -25.35 -0.51 16.92
C VAL A 99 -24.50 -1.55 16.18
N CYS A 100 -24.85 -2.83 16.27
CA CYS A 100 -24.22 -3.92 15.53
C CYS A 100 -24.97 -4.11 14.19
N THR A 101 -24.24 -4.31 13.10
CA THR A 101 -24.77 -4.63 11.77
C THR A 101 -24.08 -5.84 11.15
N TRP A 102 -24.67 -6.37 10.08
CA TRP A 102 -24.17 -7.49 9.30
C TRP A 102 -23.13 -7.05 8.27
N LYS A 103 -22.21 -7.95 7.92
CA LYS A 103 -21.13 -7.68 6.93
C LYS A 103 -21.64 -7.10 5.59
N PRO A 104 -22.74 -7.58 4.97
CA PRO A 104 -23.22 -7.05 3.69
C PRO A 104 -23.65 -5.57 3.76
N VAL A 105 -24.11 -5.12 4.92
CA VAL A 105 -24.55 -3.72 5.12
C VAL A 105 -23.33 -2.79 5.12
N VAL A 106 -22.17 -3.25 5.59
CA VAL A 106 -20.93 -2.45 5.60
C VAL A 106 -20.51 -2.02 4.21
N GLU A 107 -20.64 -2.89 3.21
CA GLU A 107 -20.31 -2.55 1.82
C GLU A 107 -21.23 -1.45 1.29
N ARG A 108 -22.51 -1.46 1.69
CA ARG A 108 -23.49 -0.42 1.35
C ARG A 108 -23.18 0.90 2.06
N LEU A 109 -22.77 0.84 3.34
CA LEU A 109 -22.32 2.00 4.10
C LEU A 109 -21.08 2.64 3.50
N ALA A 110 -20.11 1.82 3.05
CA ALA A 110 -18.91 2.30 2.36
C ALA A 110 -19.25 3.02 1.03
N GLY A 111 -20.35 2.61 0.38
CA GLY A 111 -20.92 3.31 -0.78
C GLY A 111 -21.66 4.62 -0.46
N GLY A 112 -21.84 4.95 0.82
CA GLY A 112 -22.51 6.17 1.28
C GLY A 112 -23.98 6.07 1.57
N ALA A 113 -24.51 4.87 1.70
CA ALA A 113 -25.88 4.70 2.17
C ALA A 113 -26.01 5.09 3.65
N ASP A 114 -27.18 5.60 4.01
CA ASP A 114 -27.58 5.71 5.42
C ASP A 114 -27.84 4.31 6.00
N PHE A 115 -27.74 4.19 7.33
CA PHE A 115 -28.07 2.95 8.00
C PHE A 115 -29.59 2.81 8.12
N MET A 116 -30.13 1.73 7.58
CA MET A 116 -31.57 1.42 7.60
C MET A 116 -31.91 0.55 8.81
N ALA A 117 -33.07 0.78 9.42
CA ALA A 117 -33.51 0.04 10.62
C ALA A 117 -33.51 -1.50 10.49
N PRO A 118 -33.84 -2.11 9.33
CA PRO A 118 -33.73 -3.56 9.13
C PRO A 118 -32.30 -4.12 9.25
N GLY A 119 -31.27 -3.29 9.06
CA GLY A 119 -29.87 -3.72 9.11
C GLY A 119 -29.30 -3.91 10.52
N LEU A 120 -30.13 -3.77 11.56
CA LEU A 120 -29.76 -3.87 12.96
C LEU A 120 -29.66 -5.34 13.40
N ALA A 121 -28.45 -5.77 13.74
CA ALA A 121 -28.17 -7.09 14.29
C ALA A 121 -28.24 -7.09 15.84
N GLY A 122 -27.86 -5.97 16.46
CA GLY A 122 -27.87 -5.81 17.92
C GLY A 122 -27.59 -4.36 18.32
N TYR A 123 -27.75 -4.02 19.60
CA TYR A 123 -27.52 -2.65 20.07
C TYR A 123 -26.96 -2.63 21.51
N SER A 124 -26.29 -1.54 21.87
CA SER A 124 -25.81 -1.31 23.24
C SER A 124 -26.96 -0.86 24.15
N GLU A 125 -26.96 -1.25 25.43
CA GLU A 125 -27.96 -0.78 26.41
C GLU A 125 -28.02 0.75 26.52
N ARG A 126 -26.88 1.44 26.36
CA ARG A 126 -26.76 2.91 26.33
C ARG A 126 -27.50 3.56 25.17
N LEU A 127 -27.88 2.81 24.15
CA LEU A 127 -28.70 3.32 23.06
C LEU A 127 -30.10 3.67 23.55
N SER A 128 -30.63 3.00 24.58
CA SER A 128 -31.98 3.26 25.10
C SER A 128 -32.15 4.67 25.66
N GLU A 129 -31.07 5.30 26.12
CA GLU A 129 -31.02 6.67 26.67
C GLU A 129 -30.73 7.74 25.61
N ALA A 130 -30.38 7.35 24.38
CA ALA A 130 -29.98 8.26 23.32
C ALA A 130 -31.17 9.06 22.74
N ARG A 131 -30.93 10.32 22.39
CA ARG A 131 -31.92 11.21 21.75
C ARG A 131 -31.68 11.30 20.25
N LEU A 132 -32.70 11.82 19.56
CA LEU A 132 -32.61 12.17 18.14
C LEU A 132 -31.47 13.17 17.94
N GLY A 133 -30.57 12.88 17.00
CA GLY A 133 -29.39 13.69 16.70
C GLY A 133 -28.18 13.44 17.60
N ASP A 134 -28.21 12.44 18.49
CA ASP A 134 -27.02 12.01 19.22
C ASP A 134 -26.13 11.12 18.33
N ALA A 135 -24.81 11.21 18.56
CA ALA A 135 -23.82 10.46 17.80
C ALA A 135 -23.80 8.99 18.22
N VAL A 136 -23.79 8.08 17.24
CA VAL A 136 -23.83 6.63 17.41
C VAL A 136 -22.73 5.99 16.57
N ALA A 137 -22.05 5.00 17.15
CA ALA A 137 -21.07 4.18 16.45
C ALA A 137 -21.73 2.94 15.84
N VAL A 138 -21.36 2.57 14.62
CA VAL A 138 -21.81 1.34 13.96
C VAL A 138 -20.66 0.32 14.02
N ARG A 139 -20.95 -0.89 14.50
CA ARG A 139 -20.02 -2.01 14.61
C ARG A 139 -20.51 -3.19 13.78
N VAL A 140 -19.64 -4.15 13.52
CA VAL A 140 -19.99 -5.37 12.78
C VAL A 140 -20.14 -6.54 13.74
N ALA A 141 -21.24 -7.28 13.60
CA ALA A 141 -21.45 -8.51 14.35
C ALA A 141 -20.32 -9.51 14.07
N GLY A 142 -19.68 -10.02 15.12
CA GLY A 142 -18.58 -10.99 15.04
C GLY A 142 -17.20 -10.41 14.67
N ALA A 143 -17.02 -9.08 14.57
CA ALA A 143 -15.73 -8.45 14.22
C ALA A 143 -15.06 -7.67 15.38
N GLY A 144 -15.45 -7.95 16.62
CA GLY A 144 -14.91 -7.29 17.83
C GLY A 144 -15.52 -5.90 18.13
N ARG A 145 -14.85 -5.13 19.00
CA ARG A 145 -15.36 -3.82 19.48
C ARG A 145 -15.08 -2.64 18.54
N ALA A 146 -14.48 -2.88 17.39
CA ALA A 146 -14.08 -1.81 16.48
C ALA A 146 -15.29 -1.17 15.76
N ALA A 147 -15.37 0.15 15.79
CA ALA A 147 -16.35 0.90 15.02
C ALA A 147 -15.97 0.92 13.54
N VAL A 148 -16.96 0.75 12.66
CA VAL A 148 -16.82 0.76 11.20
C VAL A 148 -17.42 2.02 10.59
N ALA A 149 -18.43 2.60 11.22
CA ALA A 149 -18.98 3.89 10.82
C ALA A 149 -19.42 4.71 12.04
N VAL A 150 -19.59 6.00 11.84
CA VAL A 150 -20.11 6.96 12.83
C VAL A 150 -21.20 7.78 12.16
N GLY A 151 -22.30 7.99 12.87
CA GLY A 151 -23.42 8.77 12.38
C GLY A 151 -24.29 9.34 13.49
N HIS A 152 -25.41 9.93 13.09
CA HIS A 152 -26.38 10.55 13.99
C HIS A 152 -27.70 9.81 13.95
N LEU A 153 -28.32 9.68 15.12
CA LEU A 153 -29.57 8.96 15.26
C LEU A 153 -30.76 9.75 14.66
N LEU A 154 -31.47 9.17 13.68
CA LEU A 154 -32.65 9.78 13.04
C LEU A 154 -33.98 9.28 13.60
N GLN A 155 -33.98 8.11 14.24
CA GLN A 155 -35.17 7.49 14.83
C GLN A 155 -34.97 7.27 16.33
N ARG A 156 -36.05 7.35 17.11
CA ARG A 156 -35.95 7.06 18.55
C ARG A 156 -35.54 5.60 18.77
N PRO A 157 -34.73 5.30 19.80
CA PRO A 157 -34.30 3.93 20.11
C PRO A 157 -35.46 2.94 20.22
N LYS A 158 -36.59 3.37 20.80
CA LYS A 158 -37.80 2.54 20.91
C LYS A 158 -38.38 2.08 19.57
N ALA A 159 -38.25 2.89 18.51
CA ALA A 159 -38.72 2.53 17.17
C ALA A 159 -37.73 1.60 16.44
N LEU A 160 -36.45 1.62 16.82
CA LEU A 160 -35.42 0.74 16.26
C LEU A 160 -35.52 -0.70 16.77
N VAL A 161 -36.03 -0.87 17.99
CA VAL A 161 -36.22 -2.17 18.66
C VAL A 161 -37.59 -2.78 18.34
N ALA A 162 -38.50 -2.06 17.68
CA ALA A 162 -39.82 -2.58 17.31
C ALA A 162 -39.72 -3.73 16.29
N GLU A 163 -40.72 -4.62 16.29
CA GLU A 163 -40.81 -5.79 15.38
C GLU A 163 -40.87 -5.37 13.89
N GLN A 164 -41.56 -4.28 13.58
CA GLN A 164 -41.58 -3.71 12.23
C GLN A 164 -40.56 -2.57 12.08
N ARG A 165 -39.34 -2.94 11.73
CA ARG A 165 -38.24 -2.00 11.49
C ARG A 165 -38.35 -1.43 10.07
N ALA A 166 -38.60 -0.13 9.95
CA ALA A 166 -38.65 0.53 8.65
C ALA A 166 -38.03 1.93 8.68
N GLY A 167 -37.41 2.31 7.56
CA GLY A 167 -36.84 3.64 7.35
C GLY A 167 -35.38 3.78 7.78
N LYS A 168 -34.92 5.04 7.74
CA LYS A 168 -33.54 5.44 8.03
C LYS A 168 -33.34 5.55 9.55
N ALA A 169 -32.45 4.73 10.07
CA ALA A 169 -32.12 4.66 11.49
C ALA A 169 -31.04 5.65 11.89
N VAL A 170 -29.92 5.65 11.18
CA VAL A 170 -28.75 6.49 11.48
C VAL A 170 -28.26 7.16 10.19
N ALA A 171 -28.12 8.48 10.22
CA ALA A 171 -27.51 9.26 9.14
C ALA A 171 -25.99 9.14 9.25
N ILE A 172 -25.34 8.59 8.23
CA ILE A 172 -23.93 8.21 8.34
C ILE A 172 -23.02 9.38 7.95
N ALA A 173 -22.21 9.83 8.91
CA ALA A 173 -21.29 10.94 8.71
C ALA A 173 -19.94 10.46 8.16
N HIS A 174 -19.35 9.44 8.79
CA HIS A 174 -17.98 8.97 8.55
C HIS A 174 -17.93 7.43 8.53
N VAL A 175 -17.20 6.85 7.56
CA VAL A 175 -17.13 5.39 7.33
C VAL A 175 -15.69 4.94 7.08
N LEU A 176 -15.38 3.69 7.45
CA LEU A 176 -14.12 3.04 7.11
C LEU A 176 -13.89 3.04 5.59
N GLY A 177 -12.75 3.57 5.15
CA GLY A 177 -12.40 3.68 3.74
C GLY A 177 -12.86 4.98 3.07
N ASP A 178 -13.46 5.91 3.80
CA ASP A 178 -13.75 7.24 3.28
C ASP A 178 -12.50 8.15 3.21
N GLN A 179 -12.66 9.35 2.65
CA GLN A 179 -11.54 10.26 2.43
C GLN A 179 -10.99 10.85 3.74
N LEU A 180 -11.80 10.92 4.80
CA LEU A 180 -11.33 11.41 6.09
C LEU A 180 -10.47 10.33 6.77
N TRP A 181 -10.87 9.07 6.64
CA TRP A 181 -10.06 7.93 7.05
C TRP A 181 -8.76 7.86 6.22
N ALA A 182 -8.85 8.03 4.91
CA ALA A 182 -7.70 8.00 3.99
C ALA A 182 -6.71 9.15 4.22
N HIS A 183 -7.18 10.28 4.76
CA HIS A 183 -6.34 11.41 5.15
C HIS A 183 -5.51 11.13 6.42
N GLY A 184 -5.98 10.25 7.30
CA GLY A 184 -5.25 9.80 8.49
C GLY A 184 -4.19 8.74 8.19
N GLY A 185 -3.68 8.09 9.24
CA GLY A 185 -2.60 7.09 9.15
C GLY A 185 -2.95 5.76 8.45
N LYS A 186 -4.10 5.65 7.77
CA LYS A 186 -4.58 4.45 7.04
C LYS A 186 -4.49 3.16 7.86
N ARG A 187 -4.71 3.24 9.18
CA ARG A 187 -4.61 2.06 10.05
C ARG A 187 -5.70 1.05 9.67
N PRO A 188 -5.37 -0.23 9.49
CA PRO A 188 -6.37 -1.27 9.28
C PRO A 188 -7.28 -1.38 10.51
N LEU A 189 -8.49 -1.93 10.33
CA LEU A 189 -9.44 -2.13 11.42
C LEU A 189 -8.76 -2.93 12.55
N PRO A 190 -8.61 -2.38 13.76
CA PRO A 190 -7.95 -3.09 14.85
C PRO A 190 -8.85 -4.25 15.31
N GLN A 191 -8.27 -5.46 15.39
CA GLN A 191 -8.92 -6.60 16.02
C GLN A 191 -8.91 -6.40 17.54
N ILE A 192 -9.94 -5.73 18.05
CA ILE A 192 -10.15 -5.55 19.48
C ILE A 192 -11.07 -6.67 19.95
N ASP A 193 -10.50 -7.73 20.53
CA ASP A 193 -11.23 -8.86 21.08
C ASP A 193 -12.08 -8.44 22.30
N GLY A 194 -13.38 -8.78 22.30
CA GLY A 194 -14.23 -8.66 23.50
C GLY A 194 -15.74 -8.46 23.28
N ASP A 195 -16.52 -9.41 23.81
CA ASP A 195 -17.98 -9.63 23.84
C ASP A 195 -18.73 -9.73 22.51
N SER A 196 -19.25 -10.95 22.29
CA SER A 196 -20.25 -11.27 21.28
C SER A 196 -21.48 -10.39 21.49
N CYS A 197 -21.91 -9.65 20.45
CA CYS A 197 -23.26 -9.08 20.45
C CYS A 197 -24.21 -10.30 20.52
N GLY A 198 -24.96 -10.46 21.61
CA GLY A 198 -25.78 -11.65 21.88
C GLY A 198 -26.52 -12.17 20.66
N GLU A 199 -26.24 -13.41 20.30
CA GLU A 199 -26.94 -14.16 19.27
C GLU A 199 -28.27 -14.61 19.89
N GLU A 200 -29.34 -13.88 19.60
CA GLU A 200 -30.67 -14.51 19.58
C GLU A 200 -30.86 -15.02 18.16
N GLU A 201 -30.79 -16.35 18.04
CA GLU A 201 -31.15 -17.11 16.86
C GLU A 201 -32.60 -16.81 16.49
N ASP A 202 -32.84 -16.37 15.25
CA ASP A 202 -34.04 -16.76 14.52
C ASP A 202 -33.76 -16.66 13.01
N GLU A 203 -33.78 -17.83 12.38
CA GLU A 203 -33.84 -18.01 10.94
C GLU A 203 -35.14 -17.42 10.40
N GLU A 204 -35.09 -16.56 9.38
CA GLU A 204 -35.80 -16.86 8.14
C GLU A 204 -35.45 -15.91 7.00
N ASN A 205 -35.35 -16.57 5.85
CA ASN A 205 -35.03 -16.13 4.52
C ASN A 205 -36.15 -15.25 3.91
N GLN A 206 -35.80 -14.13 3.28
CA GLN A 206 -36.36 -13.66 1.98
C GLN A 206 -35.85 -12.26 1.59
N GLN A 207 -35.23 -12.18 0.40
CA GLN A 207 -35.09 -10.95 -0.38
C GLN A 207 -36.46 -10.40 -0.78
N PRO A 208 -36.59 -9.08 -1.03
CA PRO A 208 -36.92 -8.73 -2.41
C PRO A 208 -36.25 -7.46 -2.97
N GLU A 209 -36.33 -7.41 -4.30
CA GLU A 209 -35.80 -6.46 -5.27
C GLU A 209 -36.52 -5.09 -5.35
N SER A 210 -35.76 -4.12 -5.88
CA SER A 210 -36.14 -3.08 -6.86
C SER A 210 -37.10 -1.94 -6.48
N GLN A 211 -36.68 -0.69 -6.73
CA GLN A 211 -37.02 0.10 -7.93
C GLN A 211 -36.61 1.57 -7.75
N GLU A 212 -36.13 2.14 -8.85
CA GLU A 212 -35.73 3.54 -9.02
C GLU A 212 -36.94 4.49 -8.92
N THR A 213 -36.73 5.76 -8.56
CA THR A 213 -37.27 6.88 -9.35
C THR A 213 -36.63 8.21 -8.99
N ASP A 214 -36.44 8.93 -10.08
CA ASP A 214 -35.89 10.26 -10.33
C ASP A 214 -36.71 11.40 -9.70
N SER A 215 -36.08 12.54 -9.39
CA SER A 215 -36.65 13.88 -9.59
C SER A 215 -35.66 14.99 -9.27
N GLN A 216 -35.45 15.79 -10.30
CA GLN A 216 -34.70 17.05 -10.42
C GLN A 216 -35.27 18.20 -9.58
N ALA A 217 -34.42 19.21 -9.31
CA ALA A 217 -34.64 20.67 -9.49
C ALA A 217 -33.92 21.48 -8.39
N VAL A 218 -33.49 22.74 -8.51
CA VAL A 218 -33.29 23.78 -9.53
C VAL A 218 -32.48 24.89 -8.79
N VAL A 219 -31.60 25.60 -9.52
CA VAL A 219 -30.89 26.90 -9.28
C VAL A 219 -31.61 27.94 -8.37
N PRO A 220 -31.01 29.03 -7.82
CA PRO A 220 -29.96 29.93 -8.41
C PRO A 220 -28.91 30.51 -7.42
N GLU A 221 -27.71 30.92 -7.87
CA GLU A 221 -27.28 32.28 -8.28
C GLU A 221 -27.77 33.44 -7.38
N ASP A 222 -26.86 34.12 -6.66
CA ASP A 222 -26.67 35.57 -6.83
C ASP A 222 -25.35 36.11 -6.19
N ASN A 223 -24.73 36.98 -6.98
CA ASN A 223 -23.93 38.18 -6.73
C ASN A 223 -23.02 38.44 -5.49
N SER A 224 -21.81 38.87 -5.87
CA SER A 224 -21.21 40.20 -5.61
C SER A 224 -20.03 40.32 -4.63
N SER A 225 -18.91 40.80 -5.22
CA SER A 225 -17.97 41.85 -4.76
C SER A 225 -17.26 41.74 -3.41
N ALA A 226 -16.04 42.25 -3.20
CA ALA A 226 -14.92 42.73 -3.99
C ALA A 226 -13.86 43.17 -2.95
N VAL A 227 -12.57 43.08 -3.32
CA VAL A 227 -11.38 43.81 -2.84
C VAL A 227 -10.99 43.75 -1.34
N ASP A 228 -9.80 43.24 -1.03
CA ASP A 228 -8.56 44.06 -0.97
C ASP A 228 -7.35 43.14 -0.73
N GLU A 229 -6.39 43.13 -1.67
CA GLU A 229 -5.09 42.47 -1.55
C GLU A 229 -4.03 43.54 -1.25
N GLU A 230 -3.48 43.56 -0.03
CA GLU A 230 -2.21 44.20 0.24
C GLU A 230 -1.07 43.18 0.13
N GLN A 231 -0.12 43.54 -0.71
CA GLN A 231 1.08 42.79 -1.06
C GLN A 231 2.27 43.44 -0.34
N CYS A 232 3.10 42.65 0.36
CA CYS A 232 4.47 43.05 0.64
C CYS A 232 5.41 41.82 0.64
N THR A 233 6.51 41.98 -0.08
CA THR A 233 7.57 40.98 -0.32
C THR A 233 8.81 41.33 0.54
N PRO A 234 10.00 40.73 0.36
CA PRO A 234 10.55 39.73 1.28
C PRO A 234 11.85 40.17 1.97
N ALA A 235 12.18 39.54 3.10
CA ALA A 235 13.47 39.72 3.78
C ALA A 235 14.48 38.61 3.40
N GLU A 236 15.72 39.02 3.14
CA GLU A 236 16.88 38.19 2.78
C GLU A 236 17.51 37.43 3.98
N LYS A 237 17.96 36.20 3.66
CA LYS A 237 19.15 35.42 4.09
C LYS A 237 19.64 35.46 5.56
N PRO A 238 19.89 34.28 6.17
CA PRO A 238 20.93 34.11 7.17
C PRO A 238 22.12 33.26 6.67
N ALA A 239 23.28 33.59 7.23
CA ALA A 239 24.58 33.02 6.97
C ALA A 239 24.81 31.68 7.70
N THR A 240 25.71 30.91 7.08
CA THR A 240 26.30 29.62 7.45
C THR A 240 27.12 29.67 8.75
N ALA A 241 26.96 28.66 9.61
CA ALA A 241 27.97 28.24 10.58
C ALA A 241 27.90 26.73 10.76
N GLU A 242 29.00 26.07 10.41
CA GLU A 242 29.25 24.64 10.56
C GLU A 242 29.59 24.32 12.02
N VAL A 243 28.95 23.29 12.60
CA VAL A 243 29.41 22.64 13.84
C VAL A 243 29.22 21.13 13.69
N GLN A 244 30.33 20.40 13.83
CA GLN A 244 30.44 18.94 13.83
C GLN A 244 29.82 18.34 15.11
N PRO A 245 29.14 17.19 15.07
CA PRO A 245 28.77 16.46 16.28
C PRO A 245 29.75 15.31 16.57
N GLU A 246 30.34 15.32 17.77
CA GLU A 246 30.95 14.18 18.45
C GLU A 246 29.87 13.34 19.18
N PRO A 247 30.04 12.01 19.33
CA PRO A 247 29.05 11.13 19.93
C PRO A 247 29.21 11.00 21.45
N LEU A 248 28.09 11.00 22.18
CA LEU A 248 27.99 10.63 23.59
C LEU A 248 27.18 9.34 23.71
N GLU A 249 27.81 8.32 24.30
CA GLU A 249 27.23 7.03 24.69
C GLU A 249 26.60 7.08 26.10
N ASP A 250 25.96 5.96 26.46
CA ASP A 250 25.29 5.52 27.70
C ASP A 250 23.81 5.89 27.88
N ALA A 251 22.91 5.00 28.32
CA ALA A 251 22.85 3.54 28.45
C ALA A 251 21.41 3.25 28.92
N LYS A 252 20.73 2.22 28.41
CA LYS A 252 19.65 1.53 29.12
C LYS A 252 19.76 0.03 28.88
N GLU A 253 19.72 -0.66 30.00
CA GLU A 253 20.07 -2.06 30.24
C GLU A 253 19.03 -3.03 29.64
N GLU A 254 19.51 -4.07 28.97
CA GLU A 254 18.79 -5.33 28.79
C GLU A 254 19.66 -6.46 29.35
N GLU A 255 19.04 -7.32 30.17
CA GLU A 255 19.66 -8.40 30.94
C GLU A 255 20.51 -9.34 30.08
N GLN A 256 21.83 -9.33 30.26
CA GLN A 256 22.74 -10.31 29.66
C GLN A 256 23.05 -11.41 30.67
N VAL A 257 22.64 -12.63 30.32
CA VAL A 257 23.15 -13.87 30.90
C VAL A 257 24.66 -13.94 30.64
N GLU A 258 25.46 -14.20 31.68
CA GLU A 258 26.91 -14.40 31.54
C GLU A 258 27.22 -15.61 30.64
N GLU A 259 27.47 -15.36 29.35
CA GLU A 259 27.93 -16.38 28.42
C GLU A 259 29.46 -16.55 28.53
N THR A 260 29.89 -17.71 29.03
CA THR A 260 31.31 -18.09 29.18
C THR A 260 31.99 -18.24 27.81
N THR A 261 33.30 -18.01 27.73
CA THR A 261 34.10 -18.09 26.48
C THR A 261 33.94 -19.42 25.75
N ASP A 262 33.72 -20.50 26.50
CA ASP A 262 33.55 -21.86 25.96
C ASP A 262 32.25 -22.01 25.16
N THR A 263 31.20 -21.24 25.51
CA THR A 263 29.93 -21.24 24.76
C THR A 263 30.06 -20.52 23.41
N MET A 264 30.88 -19.47 23.33
CA MET A 264 31.13 -18.72 22.09
C MET A 264 31.95 -19.51 21.09
N ASP A 265 32.92 -20.29 21.57
CA ASP A 265 33.74 -21.16 20.73
C ASP A 265 32.92 -22.29 20.11
N ALA A 266 32.02 -22.91 20.89
CA ALA A 266 31.09 -23.93 20.38
C ALA A 266 30.10 -23.35 19.34
N LEU A 267 29.66 -22.10 19.52
CA LEU A 267 28.82 -21.39 18.54
C LEU A 267 29.59 -21.08 17.25
N LEU A 268 30.84 -20.60 17.36
CA LEU A 268 31.69 -20.38 16.19
C LEU A 268 31.93 -21.68 15.41
N GLU A 269 32.23 -22.76 16.13
CA GLU A 269 32.49 -24.07 15.53
C GLU A 269 31.26 -24.62 14.80
N SER A 270 30.10 -24.61 15.45
CA SER A 270 28.84 -25.07 14.84
C SER A 270 28.45 -24.28 13.59
N CYS A 271 28.58 -22.95 13.62
CA CYS A 271 28.26 -22.10 12.46
C CYS A 271 29.23 -22.32 11.29
N VAL A 272 30.53 -22.49 11.58
CA VAL A 272 31.56 -22.72 10.55
C VAL A 272 31.46 -24.11 9.95
N LEU A 273 31.24 -25.16 10.75
CA LEU A 273 31.03 -26.52 10.24
C LEU A 273 29.77 -26.61 9.37
N SER A 274 28.69 -25.93 9.78
CA SER A 274 27.46 -25.82 8.97
C SER A 274 27.72 -25.08 7.64
N ALA A 275 28.52 -24.01 7.67
CA ALA A 275 28.92 -23.30 6.46
C ALA A 275 29.77 -24.16 5.51
N LEU A 276 30.76 -24.89 6.03
CA LEU A 276 31.70 -25.72 5.25
C LEU A 276 31.07 -26.97 4.63
N ARG A 277 29.98 -27.49 5.22
CA ARG A 277 29.19 -28.59 4.64
C ARG A 277 28.36 -28.15 3.43
N SER A 278 28.00 -26.87 3.34
CA SER A 278 27.25 -26.32 2.21
C SER A 278 28.10 -26.25 0.92
N LYS A 279 27.46 -26.18 -0.25
CA LYS A 279 28.16 -26.03 -1.54
C LYS A 279 28.74 -24.62 -1.65
N LEU A 280 29.93 -24.41 -1.11
CA LEU A 280 30.69 -23.16 -1.23
C LEU A 280 31.43 -23.10 -2.58
N PRO A 281 31.39 -21.95 -3.31
CA PRO A 281 32.22 -21.72 -4.48
C PRO A 281 33.66 -21.42 -4.04
N VAL A 282 34.57 -22.39 -4.19
CA VAL A 282 36.02 -22.19 -3.96
C VAL A 282 36.73 -21.83 -5.29
N PRO A 283 37.76 -20.97 -5.29
CA PRO A 283 38.39 -20.32 -4.14
C PRO A 283 37.60 -19.14 -3.57
N LEU A 284 37.46 -19.07 -2.24
CA LEU A 284 36.70 -18.02 -1.52
C LEU A 284 37.59 -17.23 -0.56
N LEU A 285 37.28 -15.95 -0.35
CA LEU A 285 37.98 -15.11 0.63
C LEU A 285 37.50 -15.41 2.06
N ALA A 286 38.41 -15.41 3.03
CA ALA A 286 38.08 -15.64 4.44
C ALA A 286 37.02 -14.66 4.99
N SER A 287 37.09 -13.39 4.59
CA SER A 287 36.10 -12.37 4.97
C SER A 287 34.71 -12.64 4.39
N SER A 288 34.64 -13.05 3.12
CA SER A 288 33.38 -13.42 2.44
C SER A 288 32.75 -14.69 3.01
N LEU A 289 33.57 -15.65 3.46
CA LEU A 289 33.08 -16.81 4.19
C LEU A 289 32.39 -16.37 5.50
N TYR A 290 33.06 -15.51 6.28
CA TYR A 290 32.54 -15.07 7.57
C TYR A 290 31.23 -14.30 7.42
N SER A 291 31.20 -13.26 6.58
CA SER A 291 30.00 -12.41 6.43
C SER A 291 28.86 -13.09 5.65
N GLY A 292 29.18 -13.85 4.61
CA GLY A 292 28.17 -14.42 3.71
C GLY A 292 27.65 -15.80 4.13
N HIS A 293 28.41 -16.54 4.94
CA HIS A 293 28.08 -17.94 5.24
C HIS A 293 28.11 -18.28 6.73
N VAL A 294 28.94 -17.64 7.55
CA VAL A 294 28.98 -17.93 8.99
C VAL A 294 27.93 -17.12 9.75
N LEU A 295 27.86 -15.79 9.54
CA LEU A 295 26.90 -14.92 10.22
C LEU A 295 25.42 -15.28 9.95
N PRO A 296 24.98 -15.57 8.71
CA PRO A 296 23.57 -15.90 8.44
C PRO A 296 23.11 -17.23 9.03
N ARG A 297 24.05 -18.05 9.50
CA ARG A 297 23.78 -19.34 10.15
C ARG A 297 23.78 -19.25 11.68
N CYS A 298 23.95 -18.05 12.23
CA CYS A 298 23.80 -17.84 13.68
C CYS A 298 22.31 -17.90 14.07
N PRO A 299 21.96 -18.59 15.17
CA PRO A 299 20.58 -18.66 15.62
C PRO A 299 20.03 -17.27 16.02
N PRO A 300 18.72 -16.99 15.77
CA PRO A 300 18.13 -15.70 16.09
C PRO A 300 18.23 -15.41 17.59
N GLY A 301 18.71 -14.21 17.95
CA GLY A 301 18.93 -13.80 19.33
C GLY A 301 20.35 -14.00 19.87
N ARG A 302 21.28 -14.54 19.08
CA ARG A 302 22.72 -14.65 19.45
C ARG A 302 23.61 -13.92 18.44
N GLN A 303 24.50 -13.05 18.95
CA GLN A 303 25.48 -12.34 18.14
C GLN A 303 26.86 -13.00 18.26
N LEU A 304 27.43 -13.40 17.12
CA LEU A 304 28.74 -14.04 17.06
C LEU A 304 29.87 -13.00 16.98
N ASP A 305 30.62 -12.84 18.07
CA ASP A 305 31.78 -11.94 18.15
C ASP A 305 33.10 -12.71 18.22
N ILE A 306 33.91 -12.67 17.15
CA ILE A 306 35.24 -13.32 17.09
C ILE A 306 36.21 -12.79 18.18
N ARG A 307 35.97 -11.60 18.74
CA ARG A 307 36.82 -11.06 19.81
C ARG A 307 36.59 -11.75 21.15
N ARG A 308 35.40 -12.32 21.35
CA ARG A 308 35.01 -13.04 22.57
C ARG A 308 35.33 -14.53 22.52
N THR A 309 35.77 -15.03 21.36
CA THR A 309 36.25 -16.42 21.20
C THR A 309 37.70 -16.56 21.63
N SER A 310 38.13 -17.78 21.97
CA SER A 310 39.51 -18.07 22.42
C SER A 310 40.57 -17.69 21.38
N TYR A 311 40.19 -17.71 20.09
CA TYR A 311 41.08 -17.43 18.97
C TYR A 311 41.34 -15.94 18.75
N LYS A 312 40.45 -15.05 19.23
CA LYS A 312 40.49 -13.56 19.13
C LYS A 312 40.58 -12.95 17.72
N LYS A 313 40.97 -13.73 16.71
CA LYS A 313 41.15 -13.37 15.29
C LYS A 313 40.63 -14.50 14.40
N LEU A 314 40.06 -14.14 13.24
CA LEU A 314 39.58 -15.14 12.28
C LEU A 314 40.75 -15.93 11.66
N SER A 315 41.89 -15.27 11.43
CA SER A 315 43.07 -15.89 10.80
C SER A 315 43.71 -16.98 11.67
N THR A 316 43.70 -16.82 13.00
CA THR A 316 44.22 -17.83 13.94
C THR A 316 43.30 -19.05 13.99
N TYR A 317 41.99 -18.82 13.95
CA TYR A 317 41.00 -19.89 13.88
C TYR A 317 41.05 -20.69 12.57
N LEU A 318 41.18 -20.01 11.43
CA LEU A 318 41.33 -20.68 10.13
C LEU A 318 42.65 -21.46 10.05
N ALA A 319 43.75 -20.96 10.63
CA ALA A 319 45.00 -21.70 10.73
C ALA A 319 44.86 -22.97 11.60
N HIS A 320 44.09 -22.92 12.68
CA HIS A 320 43.74 -24.09 13.48
C HIS A 320 42.99 -25.14 12.63
N LEU A 321 41.95 -24.73 11.90
CA LEU A 321 41.22 -25.62 10.99
C LEU A 321 42.08 -26.18 9.84
N GLN A 322 43.12 -25.46 9.43
CA GLN A 322 44.12 -25.96 8.48
C GLN A 322 45.01 -27.03 9.12
N SER A 323 45.47 -26.85 10.37
CA SER A 323 46.26 -27.86 11.09
C SER A 323 45.48 -29.15 11.37
N GLU A 324 44.16 -29.03 11.57
CA GLU A 324 43.25 -30.19 11.66
C GLU A 324 42.95 -30.83 10.29
N GLY A 325 43.36 -30.22 9.19
CA GLY A 325 43.19 -30.76 7.84
C GLY A 325 41.79 -30.61 7.24
N LEU A 326 40.93 -29.74 7.81
CA LEU A 326 39.58 -29.48 7.30
C LEU A 326 39.56 -28.60 6.05
N LEU A 327 40.53 -27.68 5.94
CA LEU A 327 40.61 -26.70 4.86
C LEU A 327 42.06 -26.41 4.45
N ALA A 328 42.25 -26.00 3.20
CA ALA A 328 43.53 -25.54 2.68
C ALA A 328 43.48 -24.03 2.43
N LEU A 329 44.36 -23.28 3.08
CA LEU A 329 44.49 -21.84 2.91
C LEU A 329 45.64 -21.50 1.95
N LYS A 330 45.46 -20.45 1.17
CA LYS A 330 46.49 -19.77 0.40
C LYS A 330 46.45 -18.29 0.73
N GLU A 331 47.61 -17.70 0.99
CA GLU A 331 47.73 -16.25 1.13
C GLU A 331 47.87 -15.62 -0.25
N THR A 332 46.91 -14.77 -0.62
CA THR A 332 46.93 -14.06 -1.91
C THR A 332 47.71 -12.74 -1.80
N SER A 333 47.66 -12.10 -0.63
CA SER A 333 48.39 -10.87 -0.27
C SER A 333 48.64 -10.85 1.26
N PRO A 334 49.60 -10.07 1.79
CA PRO A 334 49.87 -10.04 3.22
C PRO A 334 48.61 -9.64 4.00
N GLY A 335 48.10 -10.57 4.81
CA GLY A 335 46.89 -10.38 5.63
C GLY A 335 45.57 -10.87 5.02
N VAL A 336 45.56 -11.35 3.77
CA VAL A 336 44.34 -11.82 3.09
C VAL A 336 44.43 -13.31 2.77
N GLN A 337 43.74 -14.12 3.59
CA GLN A 337 43.66 -15.57 3.43
C GLN A 337 42.50 -15.96 2.52
N SER A 338 42.78 -16.83 1.55
CA SER A 338 41.79 -17.45 0.66
C SER A 338 41.74 -18.96 0.87
N ILE A 339 40.53 -19.51 0.91
CA ILE A 339 40.27 -20.94 1.08
C ILE A 339 40.24 -21.57 -0.32
N VAL A 340 41.19 -22.48 -0.59
CA VAL A 340 41.37 -23.13 -1.90
C VAL A 340 40.54 -24.40 -2.01
N SER A 341 40.49 -25.21 -0.95
CA SER A 341 39.75 -26.46 -0.93
C SER A 341 39.29 -26.82 0.48
N VAL A 342 38.12 -27.44 0.60
CA VAL A 342 37.53 -27.93 1.85
C VAL A 342 37.41 -29.45 1.77
N ARG A 343 37.96 -30.17 2.75
CA ARG A 343 37.90 -31.64 2.81
C ARG A 343 36.59 -32.10 3.43
N ARG A 344 35.58 -32.33 2.59
CA ARG A 344 34.20 -32.68 2.99
C ARG A 344 34.05 -34.08 3.61
N GLU A 345 35.04 -34.96 3.46
CA GLU A 345 35.01 -36.34 3.96
C GLU A 345 35.47 -36.49 5.42
N HIS A 346 35.84 -35.38 6.09
CA HIS A 346 36.36 -35.40 7.44
C HIS A 346 35.31 -35.85 8.49
N PRO A 347 35.65 -36.68 9.50
CA PRO A 347 34.71 -37.20 10.51
C PRO A 347 33.87 -36.12 11.22
N ARG A 348 34.48 -34.94 11.51
CA ARG A 348 33.79 -33.79 12.15
C ARG A 348 32.66 -33.18 11.30
N LEU A 349 32.71 -33.29 9.97
CA LEU A 349 31.65 -32.82 9.07
C LEU A 349 30.54 -33.86 8.85
N ARG A 350 30.86 -35.15 9.08
CA ARG A 350 29.94 -36.28 8.89
C ARG A 350 28.92 -36.41 10.01
N GLY A 351 29.33 -36.13 11.25
CA GLY A 351 28.47 -36.20 12.45
C GLY A 351 27.62 -34.96 12.74
N PHE A 352 27.85 -33.83 12.05
CA PHE A 352 27.14 -32.58 12.33
C PHE A 352 25.85 -32.47 11.50
N ALA A 353 24.71 -32.29 12.18
CA ALA A 353 23.42 -32.07 11.55
C ALA A 353 23.41 -30.70 10.83
N GLN A 354 22.98 -30.67 9.57
CA GLN A 354 22.87 -29.44 8.81
C GLN A 354 21.81 -28.55 9.47
N MET A 355 22.21 -27.38 9.96
CA MET A 355 21.27 -26.38 10.44
C MET A 355 20.63 -25.73 9.21
N GLU A 356 19.31 -25.87 9.07
CA GLU A 356 18.56 -25.26 7.97
C GLU A 356 18.66 -23.75 8.09
N LEU A 357 19.07 -23.10 7.00
CA LEU A 357 19.03 -21.64 6.91
C LEU A 357 17.57 -21.20 7.07
N PRO A 358 17.26 -20.25 7.95
CA PRO A 358 15.95 -19.62 7.90
C PRO A 358 15.74 -19.08 6.48
N PRO A 359 14.55 -19.27 5.87
CA PRO A 359 14.25 -18.71 4.57
C PRO A 359 14.57 -17.22 4.63
N ALA A 360 15.30 -16.71 3.64
CA ALA A 360 15.65 -15.30 3.57
C ALA A 360 14.38 -14.49 3.82
N GLU A 361 14.31 -13.82 4.98
CA GLU A 361 13.20 -12.93 5.25
C GLU A 361 13.16 -11.96 4.07
N PRO A 362 12.00 -11.78 3.40
CA PRO A 362 11.89 -10.71 2.43
C PRO A 362 12.33 -9.44 3.15
N PRO A 363 13.15 -8.57 2.49
CA PRO A 363 13.67 -7.39 3.16
C PRO A 363 12.51 -6.65 3.81
N LYS A 364 12.51 -6.60 5.14
CA LYS A 364 11.63 -5.75 5.95
C LYS A 364 12.08 -4.31 5.69
N GLY A 365 11.72 -3.80 4.54
CA GLY A 365 11.81 -2.40 4.20
C GLY A 365 10.45 -1.98 3.71
N ASP A 366 9.96 -0.86 4.22
CA ASP A 366 8.83 -0.08 3.69
C ASP A 366 9.12 0.46 2.28
N GLY A 367 9.89 -0.27 1.47
CA GLY A 367 10.33 0.09 0.13
C GLY A 367 9.39 -0.50 -0.91
N TYR A 368 9.02 0.32 -1.88
CA TYR A 368 8.18 -0.08 -3.02
C TYR A 368 8.73 -1.36 -3.69
N ARG A 369 7.83 -2.30 -3.98
CA ARG A 369 8.15 -3.50 -4.76
C ARG A 369 7.29 -3.55 -6.02
N PHE A 370 7.93 -3.84 -7.15
CA PHE A 370 7.27 -3.87 -8.45
C PHE A 370 6.08 -4.86 -8.46
N PRO A 371 4.86 -4.41 -8.87
CA PRO A 371 3.67 -5.25 -8.85
C PRO A 371 3.70 -6.34 -9.93
N THR A 372 2.92 -7.41 -9.71
CA THR A 372 2.71 -8.43 -10.73
C THR A 372 1.65 -7.94 -11.71
N ILE A 373 2.02 -7.84 -12.99
CA ILE A 373 1.15 -7.33 -14.05
C ILE A 373 0.76 -8.48 -14.97
N ARG A 374 -0.55 -8.69 -15.17
CA ARG A 374 -1.08 -9.68 -16.12
C ARG A 374 -1.87 -8.99 -17.22
N GLU A 375 -1.59 -9.36 -18.46
CA GLU A 375 -2.33 -8.88 -19.63
C GLU A 375 -3.62 -9.69 -19.79
N LEU A 376 -4.74 -8.99 -19.83
CA LEU A 376 -6.07 -9.57 -19.95
C LEU A 376 -6.76 -9.10 -21.23
N ARG A 377 -7.77 -9.85 -21.66
CA ARG A 377 -8.66 -9.49 -22.76
C ARG A 377 -10.10 -9.55 -22.27
N SER A 378 -10.84 -8.47 -22.49
CA SER A 378 -12.28 -8.43 -22.22
C SER A 378 -13.08 -8.85 -23.46
N ILE A 379 -14.07 -9.71 -23.24
CA ILE A 379 -14.95 -10.25 -24.29
C ILE A 379 -15.80 -9.12 -24.89
N THR A 380 -15.70 -8.94 -26.21
CA THR A 380 -16.52 -8.01 -27.00
C THR A 380 -17.72 -8.74 -27.62
N ALA A 381 -18.71 -7.98 -28.11
CA ALA A 381 -19.92 -8.57 -28.72
C ALA A 381 -19.61 -9.44 -29.95
N ALA A 382 -18.55 -9.09 -30.71
CA ALA A 382 -18.15 -9.80 -31.91
C ALA A 382 -17.60 -11.21 -31.64
N VAL A 383 -16.93 -11.42 -30.50
CA VAL A 383 -16.35 -12.71 -30.16
C VAL A 383 -17.22 -13.52 -29.20
N LEU A 384 -18.29 -12.92 -28.67
CA LEU A 384 -19.22 -13.54 -27.72
C LEU A 384 -19.73 -14.94 -28.16
N PRO A 385 -20.01 -15.22 -29.45
CA PRO A 385 -20.47 -16.54 -29.88
C PRO A 385 -19.46 -17.68 -29.62
N LEU A 386 -18.17 -17.37 -29.44
CA LEU A 386 -17.12 -18.35 -29.15
C LEU A 386 -16.97 -18.65 -27.65
N PHE A 387 -17.61 -17.88 -26.77
CA PHE A 387 -17.47 -18.00 -25.32
C PHE A 387 -18.81 -18.37 -24.66
N PRO A 388 -19.24 -19.65 -24.74
CA PRO A 388 -20.47 -20.08 -24.08
C PRO A 388 -20.36 -19.89 -22.56
N GLY A 389 -21.43 -19.36 -21.93
CA GLY A 389 -21.50 -19.15 -20.49
C GLY A 389 -20.80 -17.90 -19.95
N ARG A 390 -20.27 -17.01 -20.81
CA ARG A 390 -19.62 -15.76 -20.39
C ARG A 390 -20.36 -14.53 -20.92
N SER A 391 -20.39 -13.47 -20.13
CA SER A 391 -21.05 -12.20 -20.48
C SER A 391 -20.09 -11.20 -21.12
N LYS A 392 -20.65 -10.21 -21.84
CA LYS A 392 -19.90 -9.10 -22.43
C LYS A 392 -19.14 -8.35 -21.34
N GLY A 393 -17.86 -8.09 -21.57
CA GLY A 393 -16.99 -7.38 -20.61
C GLY A 393 -16.31 -8.27 -19.57
N HIS A 394 -16.58 -9.57 -19.54
CA HIS A 394 -15.81 -10.52 -18.74
C HIS A 394 -14.34 -10.54 -19.20
N THR A 395 -13.40 -10.54 -18.25
CA THR A 395 -11.96 -10.48 -18.53
C THR A 395 -11.33 -11.87 -18.40
N LEU A 396 -10.44 -12.19 -19.33
CA LEU A 396 -9.78 -13.49 -19.43
C LEU A 396 -8.28 -13.31 -19.64
N GLY A 397 -7.49 -14.24 -19.12
CA GLY A 397 -6.06 -14.33 -19.44
C GLY A 397 -5.82 -14.76 -20.89
N LEU A 398 -4.67 -14.40 -21.47
CA LEU A 398 -4.32 -14.80 -22.84
C LEU A 398 -4.31 -16.33 -23.02
N ASP A 399 -3.86 -17.07 -22.02
CA ASP A 399 -3.82 -18.53 -22.06
C ASP A 399 -5.21 -19.16 -21.95
N GLU A 400 -6.11 -18.55 -21.17
CA GLU A 400 -7.51 -18.96 -21.06
C GLU A 400 -8.25 -18.75 -22.38
N VAL A 401 -8.04 -17.60 -23.03
CA VAL A 401 -8.60 -17.33 -24.37
C VAL A 401 -8.14 -18.38 -25.37
N ARG A 402 -6.83 -18.69 -25.38
CA ARG A 402 -6.27 -19.74 -26.26
C ARG A 402 -6.85 -21.11 -25.94
N ALA A 403 -7.06 -21.43 -24.66
CA ALA A 403 -7.65 -22.69 -24.24
C ALA A 403 -9.11 -22.82 -24.72
N VAL A 404 -9.91 -21.76 -24.58
CA VAL A 404 -11.30 -21.75 -25.06
C VAL A 404 -11.37 -21.95 -26.57
N ILE A 405 -10.53 -21.25 -27.34
CA ILE A 405 -10.49 -21.40 -28.81
C ILE A 405 -10.07 -22.84 -29.19
N ARG A 406 -9.09 -23.43 -28.50
CA ARG A 406 -8.69 -24.82 -28.74
C ARG A 406 -9.82 -25.81 -28.42
N SER A 407 -10.52 -25.62 -27.31
CA SER A 407 -11.68 -26.45 -26.96
C SER A 407 -12.78 -26.34 -28.00
N TYR A 408 -13.08 -25.12 -28.47
CA TYR A 408 -14.08 -24.88 -29.51
C TYR A 408 -13.72 -25.59 -30.83
N VAL A 409 -12.48 -25.48 -31.29
CA VAL A 409 -12.02 -26.16 -32.53
C VAL A 409 -12.07 -27.68 -32.38
N LYS A 410 -11.77 -28.21 -31.18
CA LYS A 410 -11.82 -29.64 -30.90
C LYS A 410 -13.25 -30.18 -30.85
N GLU A 411 -14.18 -29.44 -30.23
CA GLU A 411 -15.61 -29.82 -30.12
C GLU A 411 -16.32 -29.82 -31.48
N ASN A 412 -15.92 -28.92 -32.38
CA ASN A 412 -16.52 -28.80 -33.72
C ASN A 412 -15.72 -29.54 -34.82
N GLU A 413 -14.69 -30.30 -34.45
CA GLU A 413 -13.82 -31.06 -35.37
C GLU A 413 -13.25 -30.21 -36.53
N LEU A 414 -12.88 -28.96 -36.24
CA LEU A 414 -12.46 -27.97 -37.25
C LEU A 414 -10.97 -28.02 -37.59
N GLN A 415 -10.21 -28.96 -37.01
CA GLN A 415 -8.80 -29.13 -37.32
C GLN A 415 -8.64 -29.87 -38.66
N ASP A 416 -7.74 -29.41 -39.52
CA ASP A 416 -7.51 -30.07 -40.80
C ASP A 416 -6.90 -31.47 -40.60
N PRO A 417 -7.44 -32.53 -41.25
CA PRO A 417 -6.94 -33.90 -41.11
C PRO A 417 -5.54 -34.09 -41.70
N ASP A 418 -5.18 -33.32 -42.74
CA ASP A 418 -3.90 -33.45 -43.45
C ASP A 418 -2.81 -32.59 -42.80
N ASP A 419 -3.17 -31.42 -42.26
CA ASP A 419 -2.25 -30.50 -41.59
C ASP A 419 -2.79 -30.00 -40.24
N LYS A 420 -2.26 -30.56 -39.15
CA LYS A 420 -2.65 -30.20 -37.78
C LYS A 420 -2.37 -28.73 -37.42
N SER A 421 -1.56 -28.02 -38.19
CA SER A 421 -1.26 -26.60 -37.98
C SER A 421 -2.37 -25.67 -38.50
N LEU A 422 -3.25 -26.17 -39.36
CA LEU A 422 -4.34 -25.42 -39.99
C LEU A 422 -5.70 -25.73 -39.36
N VAL A 423 -6.51 -24.69 -39.24
CA VAL A 423 -7.88 -24.75 -38.75
C VAL A 423 -8.82 -24.32 -39.88
N LYS A 424 -9.82 -25.16 -40.16
CA LYS A 424 -10.92 -24.84 -41.09
C LYS A 424 -11.87 -23.85 -40.43
N MET A 425 -12.21 -22.79 -41.16
CA MET A 425 -13.04 -21.72 -40.62
C MET A 425 -14.51 -22.07 -40.74
N ASP A 426 -15.21 -22.16 -39.61
CA ASP A 426 -16.66 -22.19 -39.57
C ASP A 426 -17.23 -20.75 -39.64
N PRO A 427 -18.54 -20.57 -39.89
CA PRO A 427 -19.14 -19.23 -39.96
C PRO A 427 -18.94 -18.39 -38.68
N ARG A 428 -18.84 -19.04 -37.51
CA ARG A 428 -18.68 -18.37 -36.21
C ARG A 428 -17.25 -17.90 -35.96
N LEU A 429 -16.23 -18.72 -36.27
CA LEU A 429 -14.82 -18.33 -36.23
C LEU A 429 -14.52 -17.30 -37.32
N SER A 430 -15.14 -17.42 -38.50
CA SER A 430 -14.97 -16.45 -39.60
C SER A 430 -15.46 -15.06 -39.19
N ASP A 431 -16.63 -14.97 -38.54
CA ASP A 431 -17.16 -13.70 -38.00
C ASP A 431 -16.30 -13.17 -36.83
N ALA A 432 -15.93 -14.04 -35.88
CA ALA A 432 -15.13 -13.65 -34.73
C ALA A 432 -13.70 -13.22 -35.09
N ALA A 433 -13.07 -13.86 -36.07
CA ALA A 433 -11.75 -13.52 -36.59
C ALA A 433 -11.79 -12.46 -37.72
N ALA A 434 -12.99 -12.06 -38.16
CA ALA A 434 -13.24 -11.16 -39.28
C ALA A 434 -12.40 -11.55 -40.53
N CYS A 435 -12.44 -12.84 -40.90
CA CYS A 435 -11.65 -13.38 -42.01
C CYS A 435 -12.49 -14.22 -42.95
N SER A 436 -12.36 -13.98 -44.26
CA SER A 436 -12.99 -14.76 -45.33
C SER A 436 -12.14 -15.93 -45.86
N SER A 437 -11.00 -16.24 -45.21
CA SER A 437 -10.14 -17.35 -45.62
C SER A 437 -10.75 -18.67 -45.15
N GLU A 438 -10.69 -19.71 -45.98
CA GLU A 438 -11.22 -21.04 -45.64
C GLU A 438 -10.38 -21.75 -44.58
N LYS A 439 -9.07 -21.46 -44.52
CA LYS A 439 -8.12 -22.02 -43.55
C LYS A 439 -7.26 -20.92 -42.94
N LEU A 440 -6.96 -21.05 -41.65
CA LEU A 440 -6.04 -20.18 -40.92
C LEU A 440 -5.08 -21.01 -40.07
N SER A 441 -3.87 -20.49 -39.86
CA SER A 441 -2.95 -21.07 -38.87
C SER A 441 -3.41 -20.74 -37.44
N TRP A 442 -3.00 -21.57 -36.47
CA TRP A 442 -3.31 -21.32 -35.06
C TRP A 442 -2.84 -19.95 -34.55
N GLU A 443 -1.64 -19.52 -34.95
CA GLU A 443 -1.09 -18.23 -34.52
C GLU A 443 -1.90 -17.05 -35.07
N GLU A 444 -2.28 -17.11 -36.34
CA GLU A 444 -3.12 -16.09 -36.96
C GLU A 444 -4.52 -16.06 -36.36
N LEU A 445 -5.11 -17.23 -36.11
CA LEU A 445 -6.43 -17.33 -35.47
C LEU A 445 -6.41 -16.69 -34.08
N PHE A 446 -5.44 -17.04 -33.24
CA PHE A 446 -5.30 -16.43 -31.92
C PHE A 446 -5.08 -14.92 -32.04
N SER A 447 -4.19 -14.46 -32.91
CA SER A 447 -3.89 -13.03 -33.09
C SER A 447 -5.13 -12.23 -33.51
N ARG A 448 -5.93 -12.76 -34.45
CA ARG A 448 -7.14 -12.10 -34.94
C ARG A 448 -8.28 -12.08 -33.93
N VAL A 449 -8.53 -13.20 -33.24
CA VAL A 449 -9.56 -13.22 -32.18
C VAL A 449 -9.15 -12.27 -31.06
N MET A 450 -7.88 -12.29 -30.63
CA MET A 450 -7.39 -11.38 -29.59
C MET A 450 -7.45 -9.90 -30.01
N SER A 451 -7.20 -9.55 -31.28
CA SER A 451 -7.27 -8.16 -31.76
C SER A 451 -8.69 -7.60 -31.74
N ARG A 452 -9.70 -8.46 -31.85
CA ARG A 452 -11.14 -8.12 -31.74
C ARG A 452 -11.62 -8.01 -30.29
N MET A 453 -10.86 -8.51 -29.34
CA MET A 453 -11.12 -8.35 -27.91
C MET A 453 -10.53 -7.04 -27.39
N GLN A 454 -11.24 -6.40 -26.46
CA GLN A 454 -10.78 -5.16 -25.85
C GLN A 454 -9.63 -5.47 -24.86
N PRO A 455 -8.49 -4.74 -24.93
CA PRO A 455 -7.38 -4.95 -24.02
C PRO A 455 -7.76 -4.56 -22.60
N ALA A 456 -7.29 -5.33 -21.63
CA ALA A 456 -7.41 -5.06 -20.20
C ALA A 456 -6.10 -5.47 -19.51
N HIS A 457 -5.88 -4.99 -18.30
CA HIS A 457 -4.73 -5.41 -17.50
C HIS A 457 -5.12 -5.55 -16.04
N GLU A 458 -4.50 -6.50 -15.39
CA GLU A 458 -4.63 -6.74 -13.96
C GLU A 458 -3.30 -6.37 -13.29
N VAL A 459 -3.38 -5.51 -12.28
CA VAL A 459 -2.24 -5.11 -11.47
C VAL A 459 -2.45 -5.70 -10.08
N THR A 460 -1.56 -6.59 -9.67
CA THR A 460 -1.55 -7.16 -8.33
C THR A 460 -0.41 -6.53 -7.53
N PRO A 461 -0.71 -5.71 -6.50
CA PRO A 461 0.30 -5.14 -5.63
C PRO A 461 1.16 -6.23 -4.98
N ALA A 462 2.46 -5.98 -4.83
CA ALA A 462 3.37 -6.93 -4.20
C ALA A 462 3.12 -7.11 -2.70
N ASP A 463 2.42 -6.17 -2.07
CA ASP A 463 2.09 -6.15 -0.63
C ASP A 463 0.90 -7.06 -0.26
N GLY A 464 0.48 -7.96 -1.18
CA GLY A 464 -0.66 -8.85 -0.96
C GLY A 464 -2.03 -8.16 -1.09
N GLY A 465 -2.07 -6.95 -1.66
CA GLY A 465 -3.31 -6.23 -1.93
C GLY A 465 -4.20 -6.92 -2.98
N ARG A 466 -5.50 -6.61 -2.97
CA ARG A 466 -6.46 -7.15 -3.96
C ARG A 466 -6.06 -6.77 -5.40
N PRO A 467 -6.16 -7.69 -6.37
CA PRO A 467 -5.87 -7.39 -7.77
C PRO A 467 -6.87 -6.36 -8.33
N THR A 468 -6.36 -5.35 -9.03
CA THR A 468 -7.20 -4.34 -9.69
C THR A 468 -7.20 -4.56 -11.20
N VAL A 469 -8.40 -4.73 -11.76
CA VAL A 469 -8.60 -4.89 -13.20
C VAL A 469 -8.92 -3.54 -13.83
N HIS A 470 -8.09 -3.10 -14.75
CA HIS A 470 -8.24 -1.86 -15.48
C HIS A 470 -8.56 -2.13 -16.95
N ARG A 471 -9.46 -1.30 -17.52
CA ARG A 471 -9.80 -1.36 -18.94
C ARG A 471 -8.72 -0.65 -19.76
N GLY A 472 -8.38 -1.23 -20.90
CA GLY A 472 -7.35 -0.72 -21.80
C GLY A 472 -6.00 -1.43 -21.63
N ALA A 473 -5.10 -1.18 -22.57
CA ALA A 473 -3.71 -1.61 -22.44
C ALA A 473 -3.04 -0.86 -21.28
N LEU A 474 -2.08 -1.52 -20.62
CA LEU A 474 -1.30 -0.89 -19.56
C LEU A 474 -0.55 0.34 -20.12
N PRO A 475 -0.76 1.54 -19.58
CA PRO A 475 -0.03 2.72 -20.02
C PRO A 475 1.46 2.59 -19.60
N PRO A 476 2.40 2.76 -20.54
CA PRO A 476 3.82 2.81 -20.21
C PRO A 476 4.16 4.09 -19.45
N ILE A 477 5.25 4.07 -18.69
CA ILE A 477 5.84 5.29 -18.13
C ILE A 477 6.50 6.05 -19.28
N SER A 478 5.95 7.22 -19.62
CA SER A 478 6.44 8.05 -20.73
C SER A 478 7.35 9.15 -20.21
N PHE A 479 8.50 9.33 -20.87
CA PHE A 479 9.42 10.44 -20.67
C PHE A 479 9.34 11.39 -21.88
N THR A 480 8.92 12.62 -21.64
CA THR A 480 8.87 13.65 -22.69
C THR A 480 9.75 14.82 -22.29
N VAL A 481 10.62 15.30 -23.18
CA VAL A 481 11.44 16.49 -22.93
C VAL A 481 10.84 17.68 -23.66
N ALA A 482 10.28 18.62 -22.92
CA ALA A 482 9.67 19.84 -23.45
C ALA A 482 10.59 21.06 -23.21
N GLN A 483 10.51 22.06 -24.09
CA GLN A 483 11.22 23.33 -23.95
C GLN A 483 10.21 24.41 -23.56
N ARG A 484 10.34 25.02 -22.37
CA ARG A 484 9.35 25.99 -21.85
C ARG A 484 9.67 27.43 -22.22
N THR A 485 10.88 27.89 -21.93
CA THR A 485 11.26 29.31 -22.13
C THR A 485 12.74 29.42 -22.48
N GLY A 486 13.05 29.99 -23.65
CA GLY A 486 14.41 30.01 -24.18
C GLY A 486 14.98 28.60 -24.31
N ASN A 487 16.27 28.39 -24.01
CA ASN A 487 16.92 27.08 -24.08
C ASN A 487 16.68 26.17 -22.85
N LYS A 488 15.73 26.51 -21.97
CA LYS A 488 15.42 25.72 -20.77
C LYS A 488 14.57 24.51 -21.14
N LYS A 489 15.18 23.33 -20.99
CA LYS A 489 14.52 22.02 -21.15
C LYS A 489 13.93 21.56 -19.83
N VAL A 490 12.85 20.82 -19.91
CA VAL A 490 12.10 20.27 -18.78
C VAL A 490 11.72 18.85 -19.13
N THR A 491 11.91 17.91 -18.21
CA THR A 491 11.52 16.51 -18.36
C THR A 491 10.16 16.29 -17.71
N LEU A 492 9.22 15.73 -18.47
CA LEU A 492 7.88 15.38 -18.05
C LEU A 492 7.79 13.86 -17.96
N VAL A 493 7.26 13.36 -16.84
CA VAL A 493 7.11 11.94 -16.56
C VAL A 493 5.65 11.64 -16.23
N GLU A 494 5.05 10.72 -16.97
CA GLU A 494 3.65 10.33 -16.80
C GLU A 494 3.53 8.80 -16.63
N GLY A 495 2.41 8.34 -16.07
CA GLY A 495 2.08 6.90 -15.98
C GLY A 495 2.60 6.19 -14.73
N LEU A 496 3.21 6.90 -13.77
CA LEU A 496 3.77 6.34 -12.53
C LEU A 496 2.70 5.68 -11.64
N GLU A 497 1.51 6.28 -11.54
CA GLU A 497 0.40 5.79 -10.72
C GLU A 497 -0.10 4.41 -11.15
N SER A 498 0.02 4.07 -12.44
CA SER A 498 -0.42 2.77 -12.98
C SER A 498 0.45 1.60 -12.50
N TYR A 499 1.62 1.90 -11.91
CA TYR A 499 2.51 0.91 -11.31
C TYR A 499 2.46 0.96 -9.78
N GLY A 500 1.57 1.75 -9.18
CA GLY A 500 1.48 1.92 -7.72
C GLY A 500 2.66 2.69 -7.12
N ILE A 501 3.42 3.45 -7.93
CA ILE A 501 4.53 4.26 -7.45
C ILE A 501 3.96 5.54 -6.81
N ASP A 502 4.36 5.84 -5.58
CA ASP A 502 4.03 7.11 -4.93
C ASP A 502 4.79 8.25 -5.62
N VAL A 503 4.02 9.10 -6.30
CA VAL A 503 4.51 10.23 -7.08
C VAL A 503 5.16 11.29 -6.18
N ALA A 504 4.66 11.49 -4.96
CA ALA A 504 5.20 12.49 -4.05
C ALA A 504 6.57 12.06 -3.50
N ASN A 505 6.68 10.79 -3.09
CA ASN A 505 7.94 10.23 -2.61
C ASN A 505 9.00 10.20 -3.74
N LEU A 506 8.62 9.71 -4.93
CA LEU A 506 9.51 9.73 -6.10
C LEU A 506 9.96 11.17 -6.45
N ALA A 507 9.06 12.15 -6.40
CA ALA A 507 9.40 13.54 -6.68
C ALA A 507 10.45 14.08 -5.69
N HIS A 508 10.34 13.72 -4.41
CA HIS A 508 11.32 14.08 -3.39
C HIS A 508 12.68 13.40 -3.64
N GLU A 509 12.70 12.09 -3.91
CA GLU A 509 13.93 11.36 -4.23
C GLU A 509 14.63 11.93 -5.48
N VAL A 510 13.86 12.26 -6.51
CA VAL A 510 14.41 12.87 -7.74
C VAL A 510 14.93 14.28 -7.47
N GLN A 511 14.25 15.08 -6.66
CA GLN A 511 14.70 16.41 -6.28
C GLN A 511 16.05 16.35 -5.56
N VAL A 512 16.22 15.43 -4.61
CA VAL A 512 17.47 15.21 -3.88
C VAL A 512 18.57 14.68 -4.80
N GLY A 513 18.26 13.67 -5.62
CA GLY A 513 19.25 13.01 -6.48
C GLY A 513 19.73 13.85 -7.66
N VAL A 514 18.87 14.70 -8.23
CA VAL A 514 19.20 15.57 -9.37
C VAL A 514 19.67 16.97 -8.91
N ALA A 515 19.38 17.35 -7.66
CA ALA A 515 19.57 18.71 -7.15
C ALA A 515 18.90 19.77 -8.04
N ALA A 516 17.72 19.45 -8.58
CA ALA A 516 16.91 20.32 -9.44
C ALA A 516 15.50 20.47 -8.90
N SER A 517 14.80 21.55 -9.28
CA SER A 517 13.41 21.72 -8.87
C SER A 517 12.51 20.70 -9.58
N VAL A 518 11.69 20.03 -8.77
CA VAL A 518 10.69 19.06 -9.19
C VAL A 518 9.32 19.56 -8.73
N SER A 519 8.32 19.47 -9.60
CA SER A 519 6.94 19.84 -9.28
C SER A 519 5.98 18.79 -9.81
N VAL A 520 4.94 18.48 -9.05
CA VAL A 520 3.88 17.56 -9.46
C VAL A 520 2.72 18.37 -10.01
N THR A 521 2.32 18.12 -11.25
CA THR A 521 1.20 18.79 -11.92
C THR A 521 0.07 17.80 -12.17
N PRO A 522 -1.16 18.07 -11.71
CA PRO A 522 -2.31 17.23 -12.04
C PRO A 522 -2.74 17.45 -13.50
N LEU A 523 -3.00 16.36 -14.23
CA LEU A 523 -3.56 16.38 -15.58
C LEU A 523 -5.09 16.36 -15.55
N ALA A 524 -5.70 16.83 -16.64
CA ALA A 524 -7.16 16.87 -16.83
C ALA A 524 -7.85 15.49 -16.75
N ASN A 525 -7.09 14.40 -16.90
CA ASN A 525 -7.56 13.02 -16.80
C ASN A 525 -7.52 12.47 -15.35
N GLY A 526 -7.22 13.32 -14.35
CA GLY A 526 -7.10 12.93 -12.95
C GLY A 526 -5.78 12.25 -12.59
N LYS A 527 -4.85 12.11 -13.54
CA LYS A 527 -3.51 11.55 -13.31
C LYS A 527 -2.51 12.63 -12.91
N GLN A 528 -1.44 12.24 -12.23
CA GLN A 528 -0.34 13.15 -11.90
C GLN A 528 0.83 13.02 -12.89
N GLN A 529 1.46 14.15 -13.20
CA GLN A 529 2.70 14.24 -13.98
C GLN A 529 3.79 14.89 -13.15
N VAL A 530 4.98 14.28 -13.17
CA VAL A 530 6.17 14.84 -12.52
C VAL A 530 6.93 15.67 -13.53
N LEU A 531 7.23 16.91 -13.15
CA LEU A 531 7.97 17.86 -13.95
C LEU A 531 9.30 18.15 -13.28
N VAL A 532 10.39 17.84 -13.99
CA VAL A 532 11.77 17.98 -13.51
C VAL A 532 12.50 19.00 -14.38
N GLN A 533 13.15 19.99 -13.77
CA GLN A 533 13.98 20.94 -14.53
C GLN A 533 15.22 20.26 -15.14
N GLY A 534 15.48 20.56 -16.42
CA GLY A 534 16.56 19.97 -17.21
C GLY A 534 16.15 18.70 -17.98
N ASN A 535 17.09 18.15 -18.76
CA ASN A 535 16.93 16.83 -19.38
C ASN A 535 17.50 15.77 -18.44
N GLN A 536 16.61 15.03 -17.76
CA GLN A 536 16.96 14.08 -16.70
C GLN A 536 16.48 12.66 -16.99
N VAL A 537 16.14 12.36 -18.24
CA VAL A 537 15.63 11.04 -18.65
C VAL A 537 16.61 9.91 -18.28
N ALA A 538 17.92 10.13 -18.43
CA ALA A 538 18.95 9.14 -18.10
C ALA A 538 19.08 8.87 -16.59
N PHE A 539 18.77 9.86 -15.75
CA PHE A 539 18.76 9.69 -14.30
C PHE A 539 17.51 8.92 -13.88
N MET A 540 16.35 9.33 -14.39
CA MET A 540 15.06 8.66 -14.14
C MET A 540 15.08 7.19 -14.56
N GLU A 541 15.68 6.88 -15.70
CA GLU A 541 15.83 5.49 -16.16
C GLU A 541 16.61 4.64 -15.16
N ARG A 542 17.72 5.16 -14.63
CA ARG A 542 18.54 4.44 -13.64
C ARG A 542 17.84 4.28 -12.30
N LEU A 543 17.09 5.29 -11.88
CA LEU A 543 16.32 5.25 -10.64
C LEU A 543 15.21 4.19 -10.73
N LEU A 544 14.41 4.23 -11.81
CA LEU A 544 13.27 3.32 -12.00
C LEU A 544 13.70 1.88 -12.29
N THR A 545 14.79 1.68 -13.03
CA THR A 545 15.35 0.34 -13.31
C THR A 545 16.22 -0.18 -12.14
N GLY A 546 16.58 0.69 -11.19
CA GLY A 546 17.45 0.38 -10.06
C GLY A 546 16.80 -0.54 -9.02
N SER A 547 17.55 -0.91 -7.99
CA SER A 547 17.10 -1.79 -6.91
C SER A 547 15.93 -1.22 -6.09
N THR A 548 15.71 0.09 -6.15
CA THR A 548 14.65 0.80 -5.42
C THR A 548 13.25 0.54 -6.01
N TYR A 549 13.12 0.51 -7.34
CA TYR A 549 11.82 0.36 -8.01
C TYR A 549 11.71 -0.88 -8.89
N GLY A 550 12.83 -1.36 -9.46
CA GLY A 550 12.87 -2.61 -10.23
C GLY A 550 11.97 -2.65 -11.47
N VAL A 551 11.62 -1.50 -12.04
CA VAL A 551 10.71 -1.41 -13.20
C VAL A 551 11.40 -1.95 -14.46
N PRO A 552 10.83 -2.98 -15.13
CA PRO A 552 11.38 -3.48 -16.38
C PRO A 552 11.38 -2.42 -17.50
N ARG A 553 12.49 -2.33 -18.24
CA ARG A 553 12.65 -1.40 -19.38
C ARG A 553 11.54 -1.46 -20.44
N LYS A 554 10.86 -2.61 -20.60
CA LYS A 554 9.72 -2.76 -21.52
C LYS A 554 8.54 -1.80 -21.24
N TYR A 555 8.44 -1.31 -20.01
CA TYR A 555 7.38 -0.39 -19.57
C TYR A 555 7.78 1.07 -19.65
N LEU A 556 9.00 1.38 -20.07
CA LEU A 556 9.54 2.74 -20.20
C LEU A 556 9.52 3.16 -21.68
N LYS A 557 8.92 4.32 -21.99
CA LYS A 557 8.92 4.93 -23.34
C LYS A 557 9.50 6.34 -23.30
N GLY A 558 10.16 6.79 -24.38
CA GLY A 558 10.78 8.12 -24.43
C GLY A 558 12.22 8.16 -23.91
N LEU A 559 12.85 6.99 -23.73
CA LEU A 559 14.26 6.88 -23.33
C LEU A 559 15.22 7.41 -24.41
N GLU A 560 14.78 7.47 -25.66
CA GLU A 560 15.48 8.08 -26.80
C GLU A 560 15.74 9.58 -26.62
N HIS A 561 14.96 10.26 -25.76
CA HIS A 561 15.13 11.68 -25.47
C HIS A 561 16.21 11.95 -24.41
N ALA A 562 16.87 10.90 -23.90
CA ALA A 562 17.96 11.03 -22.96
C ALA A 562 19.13 11.84 -23.54
N ALA A 563 19.71 12.71 -22.70
CA ALA A 563 20.92 13.42 -23.06
C ALA A 563 22.03 12.41 -23.39
N ALA A 564 22.67 12.58 -24.56
CA ALA A 564 23.76 11.72 -24.98
C ALA A 564 24.85 11.65 -23.89
N LYS A 565 25.29 10.43 -23.52
CA LYS A 565 26.45 10.24 -22.66
C LYS A 565 27.60 11.06 -23.26
N LYS A 566 28.09 12.08 -22.54
CA LYS A 566 29.40 12.66 -22.82
C LYS A 566 30.40 11.49 -22.80
N LYS A 567 30.83 11.02 -23.97
CA LYS A 567 32.01 10.17 -24.09
C LYS A 567 33.13 10.91 -23.37
N GLY A 568 33.61 10.34 -22.27
CA GLY A 568 34.69 10.92 -21.49
C GLY A 568 35.84 11.23 -22.44
N GLY A 569 36.24 12.50 -22.49
CA GLY A 569 37.43 12.90 -23.21
C GLY A 569 38.60 12.14 -22.60
N ALA A 570 39.21 11.26 -23.38
CA ALA A 570 40.55 10.81 -23.11
C ALA A 570 41.44 12.05 -23.06
N ARG A 571 41.90 12.41 -21.86
CA ARG A 571 43.06 13.29 -21.70
C ARG A 571 44.22 12.59 -22.42
N LYS A 572 44.63 13.16 -23.55
CA LYS A 572 45.97 12.96 -24.10
C LYS A 572 46.96 13.79 -23.27
#